data_AF-A0A1G4JHT5-F1
#
_entry.id   AF-A0A1G4JHT5-F1
#
_cell.length_a   1.000
_cell.length_b   1.000
_cell.length_c   1.000
_cell.angle_alpha   90.00
_cell.angle_beta   90.00
_cell.angle_gamma   90.00
#
_symmetry.space_group_name_H-M   'P 1'
#
loop_
_entity.id
_entity.type
_entity.pdbx_description
1 polymer ?
#
loop_
_entity_poly.entity_id
_entity_poly.type
_entity_poly.pdbx_seq_one_letter_code
_entity_poly.pdbx_strand_id
1 'polypeptide(L)'
;MNGIVDWLPYVDSPVGDSRLQVENLVERELLNVDMKVLHPGVESLLGSETTSRFAQQSSPNESKRDSETNDQTPVKKPCLGVDKSRYVVERCTTRDQQATLESYLGHHESVLSQLMGRTLARQWVTNNEYMNGVCDALREISDSQERNIQDLEKHRELIQSEAQRDLAYMEDRWKETLLRNVERALDSAGGGI
;
A
#
# COMPACT_ATOMS: atom_id res chain seq x y z
N MET A 1 25.50 -13.36 14.46
CA MET A 1 24.94 -14.70 14.18
C MET A 1 23.61 -14.45 13.49
N ASN A 2 23.53 -14.70 12.19
CA ASN A 2 22.29 -14.50 11.44
C ASN A 2 21.35 -15.64 11.85
N GLY A 3 20.51 -15.38 12.86
CA GLY A 3 19.46 -16.28 13.29
C GLY A 3 18.40 -16.35 12.20
N ILE A 4 18.58 -17.28 11.26
CA ILE A 4 17.53 -17.68 10.33
C ILE A 4 16.51 -18.40 11.20
N VAL A 5 15.40 -17.71 11.51
CA VAL A 5 14.21 -18.35 12.05
C VAL A 5 13.58 -19.09 10.87
N ASP A 6 13.99 -20.35 10.67
CA ASP A 6 13.52 -21.13 9.53
C ASP A 6 12.27 -21.92 9.93
N TRP A 7 11.13 -21.46 9.45
CA TRP A 7 9.93 -22.27 9.28
C TRP A 7 9.76 -22.47 7.79
N LEU A 8 9.81 -23.72 7.33
CA LEU A 8 9.77 -24.11 5.92
C LEU A 8 8.34 -24.51 5.55
N PRO A 9 7.49 -23.62 4.99
CA PRO A 9 6.05 -23.87 4.90
C PRO A 9 5.66 -25.05 4.00
N TYR A 10 6.54 -25.48 3.08
CA TYR A 10 6.31 -26.64 2.21
C TYR A 10 6.74 -27.97 2.83
N VAL A 11 7.60 -27.92 3.84
CA VAL A 11 8.20 -29.09 4.49
C VAL A 11 7.59 -29.31 5.86
N ASP A 12 7.45 -28.23 6.62
CA ASP A 12 6.92 -28.24 7.97
C ASP A 12 5.39 -28.26 7.91
N SER A 13 4.82 -29.47 8.04
CA SER A 13 3.38 -29.62 8.14
C SER A 13 2.92 -29.16 9.54
N PRO A 14 1.84 -28.35 9.64
CA PRO A 14 1.32 -27.94 10.93
C PRO A 14 0.82 -29.16 11.70
N VAL A 15 1.44 -29.43 12.86
CA VAL A 15 1.05 -30.54 13.73
C VAL A 15 -0.23 -30.15 14.48
N GLY A 16 -1.41 -30.48 13.95
CA GLY A 16 -2.71 -30.37 14.66
C GLY A 16 -2.92 -29.09 15.48
N ASP A 17 -3.22 -29.25 16.77
CA ASP A 17 -3.52 -28.16 17.73
C ASP A 17 -2.32 -27.26 18.11
N SER A 18 -1.15 -27.45 17.48
CA SER A 18 0.06 -26.66 17.78
C SER A 18 -0.17 -25.17 17.59
N ARG A 19 -1.05 -24.77 16.68
CA ARG A 19 -1.40 -23.36 16.48
C ARG A 19 -1.97 -22.71 17.73
N LEU A 20 -2.92 -23.37 18.40
CA LEU A 20 -3.53 -22.85 19.62
C LEU A 20 -2.53 -22.84 20.79
N GLN A 21 -1.61 -23.81 20.83
CA GLN A 21 -0.53 -23.83 21.82
C GLN A 21 0.47 -22.69 21.61
N VAL A 22 0.86 -22.43 20.35
CA VAL A 22 1.72 -21.30 19.98
C VAL A 22 1.04 -19.97 20.28
N GLU A 23 -0.23 -19.81 19.89
CA GLU A 23 -1.01 -18.60 20.21
C GLU A 23 -1.07 -18.34 21.73
N ASN A 24 -1.35 -19.37 22.53
CA ASN A 24 -1.35 -19.26 23.99
C ASN A 24 0.04 -18.91 24.58
N LEU A 25 1.13 -19.39 23.99
CA LEU A 25 2.49 -19.06 24.42
C LEU A 25 2.85 -17.62 24.05
N VAL A 26 2.50 -17.19 22.84
CA VAL A 26 2.68 -15.81 22.38
C VAL A 26 1.90 -14.84 23.29
N GLU A 27 0.65 -15.15 23.63
CA GLU A 27 -0.15 -14.34 24.54
C GLU A 27 0.50 -14.21 25.94
N ARG A 28 1.04 -15.31 26.48
CA ARG A 28 1.76 -15.27 27.77
C ARG A 28 3.02 -14.41 27.72
N GLU A 29 3.78 -14.50 26.64
CA GLU A 29 4.98 -13.68 26.47
C GLU A 29 4.62 -12.20 26.27
N LEU A 30 3.55 -11.90 25.51
CA LEU A 30 3.06 -10.54 25.31
C LEU A 30 2.59 -9.89 26.62
N LEU A 31 2.06 -10.66 27.59
CA LEU A 31 1.73 -10.15 28.92
C LEU A 31 2.96 -9.72 29.74
N ASN A 32 4.13 -10.29 29.45
CA ASN A 32 5.38 -9.97 30.12
C ASN A 32 6.17 -8.84 29.44
N VAL A 33 5.73 -8.40 28.25
CA VAL A 33 6.38 -7.34 27.47
C VAL A 33 5.65 -6.02 27.67
N ASP A 34 6.41 -4.94 27.90
CA ASP A 34 5.84 -3.59 27.93
C ASP A 34 5.45 -3.16 26.50
N MET A 35 4.17 -3.34 26.17
CA MET A 35 3.55 -2.97 24.89
C MET A 35 3.64 -1.46 24.59
N LYS A 36 4.15 -0.63 25.51
CA LYS A 36 4.37 0.81 25.30
C LYS A 36 5.65 1.14 24.56
N VAL A 37 6.57 0.18 24.41
CA VAL A 37 7.81 0.39 23.66
C VAL A 37 7.56 0.02 22.20
N LEU A 38 7.34 1.03 21.35
CA LEU A 38 7.28 0.85 19.92
C LEU A 38 8.68 0.45 19.39
N HIS A 39 8.73 -0.55 18.52
CA HIS A 39 9.97 -0.91 17.85
C HIS A 39 10.44 0.29 17.00
N PRO A 40 11.73 0.69 17.03
CA PRO A 40 12.21 1.91 16.37
C PRO A 40 11.97 1.93 14.85
N GLY A 41 11.90 0.75 14.21
CA GLY A 41 11.50 0.64 12.80
C GLY A 41 10.02 1.01 12.56
N VAL A 42 9.13 0.73 13.52
CA VAL A 42 7.70 1.05 13.45
C VAL A 42 7.45 2.51 13.82
N GLU A 43 8.22 3.07 14.77
CA GLU A 43 8.24 4.52 15.02
C GLU A 43 8.54 5.34 13.75
N SER A 44 9.45 4.84 12.91
CA SER A 44 9.79 5.50 11.63
C SER A 44 8.66 5.43 10.59
N LEU A 45 7.87 4.36 10.62
CA LEU A 45 6.72 4.15 9.71
C LEU A 45 5.46 4.87 10.19
N LEU A 46 5.27 4.95 11.52
CA LEU A 46 4.22 5.72 12.19
C LEU A 46 4.54 7.22 12.24
N GLY A 47 5.55 7.68 11.49
CA GLY A 47 6.06 9.05 11.49
C GLY A 47 4.97 10.06 11.76
N SER A 48 5.22 10.96 12.73
CA SER A 48 4.30 11.97 13.26
C SER A 48 3.26 12.35 12.21
N GLU A 49 1.97 12.06 12.50
CA GLU A 49 0.85 12.24 11.58
C GLU A 49 1.07 13.45 10.68
N THR A 50 1.59 13.22 9.48
CA THR A 50 1.61 14.27 8.48
C THR A 50 0.20 14.27 7.95
N THR A 51 -0.67 15.05 8.61
CA THR A 51 -1.99 15.38 8.10
C THR A 51 -1.81 15.73 6.64
N SER A 52 -2.29 14.84 5.75
CA SER A 52 -2.18 15.03 4.32
C SER A 52 -2.67 16.43 3.98
N ARG A 53 -1.94 17.16 3.15
CA ARG A 53 -2.39 18.48 2.64
C ARG A 53 -3.77 18.38 1.96
N PHE A 54 -4.18 17.19 1.56
CA PHE A 54 -5.49 16.90 0.97
C PHE A 54 -6.58 16.57 2.00
N ALA A 55 -6.19 16.20 3.23
CA ALA A 55 -7.11 15.93 4.35
C ALA A 55 -7.41 17.19 5.19
N GLN A 56 -6.60 18.25 5.06
CA GLN A 56 -6.97 19.58 5.55
C GLN A 56 -8.15 20.06 4.71
N GLN A 57 -9.35 19.96 5.28
CA GLN A 57 -10.50 20.69 4.78
C GLN A 57 -10.12 22.16 4.77
N SER A 58 -9.80 22.68 3.59
CA SER A 58 -9.50 24.09 3.41
C SER A 58 -10.73 24.87 3.89
N SER A 59 -10.64 25.48 5.07
CA SER A 59 -11.66 26.43 5.46
C SER A 59 -11.65 27.52 4.37
N PRO A 60 -12.81 28.02 3.92
CA PRO A 60 -12.88 28.97 2.81
C PRO A 60 -12.16 30.31 3.09
N ASN A 61 -11.62 30.51 4.30
CA ASN A 61 -10.95 31.73 4.73
C ASN A 61 -9.43 31.59 4.94
N GLU A 62 -8.82 30.41 4.74
CA GLU A 62 -7.37 30.27 4.88
C GLU A 62 -6.63 30.64 3.59
N SER A 63 -5.92 31.77 3.67
CA SER A 63 -4.94 32.20 2.68
C SER A 63 -3.88 31.11 2.51
N LYS A 64 -3.73 30.60 1.28
CA LYS A 64 -2.87 29.46 0.89
C LYS A 64 -1.35 29.59 1.15
N ARG A 65 -0.88 30.53 1.97
CA ARG A 65 0.52 30.65 2.38
C ARG A 65 0.64 31.25 3.78
N ASP A 66 0.83 30.37 4.75
CA ASP A 66 1.55 30.64 6.00
C ASP A 66 2.88 29.85 5.93
N SER A 67 4.04 30.30 6.37
CA SER A 67 4.54 31.61 6.79
C SER A 67 6.06 31.45 6.73
N GLU A 68 6.76 32.18 5.86
CA GLU A 68 8.16 32.54 6.11
C GLU A 68 8.33 33.98 5.66
N THR A 69 9.07 34.74 6.47
CA THR A 69 9.41 36.16 6.34
C THR A 69 8.35 37.17 6.84
N ASN A 70 8.65 37.58 8.08
CA ASN A 70 8.27 38.81 8.76
C ASN A 70 8.60 40.02 7.88
N ASP A 71 7.65 40.52 7.09
CA ASP A 71 7.71 41.86 6.55
C ASP A 71 6.32 42.44 6.32
N GLN A 72 6.09 43.60 6.92
CA GLN A 72 4.86 44.38 6.83
C GLN A 72 4.57 44.71 5.36
N THR A 73 3.60 44.02 4.75
CA THR A 73 3.14 44.31 3.38
C THR A 73 1.62 44.29 3.30
N PRO A 74 1.03 45.14 2.44
CA PRO A 74 -0.34 45.63 2.60
C PRO A 74 -1.35 44.50 2.45
N VAL A 75 -2.40 44.56 3.27
CA VAL A 75 -3.59 43.70 3.25
C VAL A 75 -3.91 43.33 1.79
N LYS A 76 -3.56 42.09 1.40
CA LYS A 76 -3.82 41.60 0.05
C LYS A 76 -5.34 41.66 -0.14
N LYS A 77 -5.79 42.41 -1.14
CA LYS A 77 -7.21 42.53 -1.46
C LYS A 77 -7.79 41.11 -1.59
N PRO A 78 -8.86 40.77 -0.87
CA PRO A 78 -9.47 39.45 -1.01
C PRO A 78 -9.85 39.29 -2.47
N CYS A 79 -9.34 38.24 -3.11
CA CYS A 79 -9.78 37.82 -4.43
C CYS A 79 -11.22 37.35 -4.26
N LEU A 80 -12.17 38.28 -4.33
CA LEU A 80 -13.58 37.98 -4.50
C LEU A 80 -13.66 37.12 -5.76
N GLY A 81 -13.90 35.82 -5.60
CA GLY A 81 -14.04 34.89 -6.71
C GLY A 81 -15.06 35.42 -7.73
N VAL A 82 -15.08 34.82 -8.92
CA VAL A 82 -16.00 35.25 -9.99
C VAL A 82 -17.42 35.29 -9.44
N ASP A 83 -17.99 36.49 -9.39
CA ASP A 83 -19.33 36.72 -8.88
C ASP A 83 -20.35 36.08 -9.83
N LYS A 84 -20.85 34.91 -9.44
CA LYS A 84 -21.83 34.14 -10.21
C LYS A 84 -23.20 34.81 -10.26
N SER A 85 -23.47 35.78 -9.39
CA SER A 85 -24.75 36.51 -9.40
C SER A 85 -24.96 37.31 -10.70
N ARG A 86 -23.86 37.62 -11.40
CA ARG A 86 -23.86 38.30 -12.71
C ARG A 86 -24.43 37.47 -13.86
N TYR A 87 -24.57 36.16 -13.67
CA TYR A 87 -25.14 35.23 -14.65
C TYR A 87 -26.52 34.70 -14.24
N VAL A 88 -27.10 35.21 -13.14
CA VAL A 88 -28.42 34.79 -12.66
C VAL A 88 -29.50 35.52 -13.47
N VAL A 89 -30.22 34.75 -14.29
CA VAL A 89 -31.27 35.23 -15.21
C VAL A 89 -32.34 36.06 -14.49
N GLU A 90 -32.71 35.66 -13.26
CA GLU A 90 -33.77 36.27 -12.46
C GLU A 90 -33.44 37.69 -11.93
N ARG A 91 -32.16 38.10 -11.93
CA ARG A 91 -31.70 39.38 -11.33
C ARG A 91 -31.18 40.40 -12.36
N CYS A 92 -31.35 40.15 -13.65
CA CYS A 92 -30.86 41.03 -14.72
C CYS A 92 -31.83 42.20 -14.99
N THR A 93 -31.77 43.25 -14.17
CA THR A 93 -32.63 44.43 -14.31
C THR A 93 -32.00 45.55 -15.16
N THR A 94 -30.68 45.55 -15.31
CA THR A 94 -29.95 46.59 -16.06
C THR A 94 -29.58 46.13 -17.47
N ARG A 95 -29.53 47.08 -18.42
CA ARG A 95 -29.25 46.82 -19.84
C ARG A 95 -27.88 46.15 -20.07
N ASP A 96 -26.87 46.54 -19.29
CA ASP A 96 -25.52 45.97 -19.39
C ASP A 96 -25.47 44.51 -18.88
N GLN A 97 -26.25 44.19 -17.84
CA GLN A 97 -26.40 42.81 -17.36
C GLN A 97 -27.12 41.93 -18.40
N GLN A 98 -28.13 42.48 -19.08
CA GLN A 98 -28.84 41.78 -20.16
C GLN A 98 -27.94 41.50 -21.36
N ALA A 99 -27.12 42.48 -21.79
CA ALA A 99 -26.15 42.27 -22.87
C ALA A 99 -25.10 41.20 -22.51
N THR A 100 -24.65 41.19 -21.25
CA THR A 100 -23.72 40.17 -20.74
C THR A 100 -24.38 38.78 -20.76
N LEU A 101 -25.64 38.68 -20.31
CA LEU A 101 -26.39 37.43 -20.32
C LEU A 101 -26.63 36.90 -21.74
N GLU A 102 -27.00 37.78 -22.67
CA GLU A 102 -27.23 37.44 -24.08
C GLU A 102 -25.94 36.93 -24.75
N SER A 103 -24.80 37.59 -24.49
CA SER A 103 -23.50 37.13 -24.98
C SER A 103 -23.11 35.75 -24.43
N TYR A 104 -23.42 35.49 -23.16
CA TYR A 104 -23.15 34.20 -22.52
C TYR A 104 -24.06 33.09 -23.07
N LEU A 105 -25.35 33.38 -23.26
CA LEU A 105 -26.30 32.44 -23.86
C LEU A 105 -25.94 32.14 -25.31
N GLY A 106 -25.59 33.15 -26.10
CA GLY A 106 -25.15 32.97 -27.49
C GLY A 106 -23.86 32.14 -27.60
N HIS A 107 -22.92 32.34 -26.67
CA HIS A 107 -21.73 31.48 -26.59
C HIS A 107 -22.12 30.04 -26.25
N HIS A 108 -22.99 29.81 -25.26
CA HIS A 108 -23.44 28.47 -24.88
C HIS A 108 -24.16 27.76 -26.02
N GLU A 109 -25.07 28.44 -26.70
CA GLU A 109 -25.77 27.91 -27.86
C GLU A 109 -24.78 27.53 -28.98
N SER A 110 -23.81 28.40 -29.28
CA SER A 110 -22.76 28.12 -30.26
C SER A 110 -21.90 26.91 -29.88
N VAL A 111 -21.50 26.80 -28.61
CA VAL A 111 -20.72 25.67 -28.12
C VAL A 111 -21.51 24.35 -28.21
N LEU A 112 -22.77 24.36 -27.78
CA LEU A 112 -23.63 23.18 -27.77
C LEU A 112 -23.96 22.71 -29.20
N SER A 113 -24.31 23.64 -30.09
CA SER A 113 -24.75 23.32 -31.45
C SER A 113 -23.59 23.04 -32.42
N GLN A 114 -22.49 23.79 -32.33
CA GLN A 114 -21.42 23.73 -33.34
C GLN A 114 -20.20 22.92 -32.89
N LEU A 115 -19.79 23.07 -31.62
CA LEU A 115 -18.55 22.46 -31.12
C LEU A 115 -18.82 21.05 -30.57
N MET A 116 -19.75 20.91 -29.63
CA MET A 116 -20.00 19.63 -28.96
C MET A 116 -20.45 18.56 -29.95
N GLY A 117 -21.38 18.88 -30.87
CA GLY A 117 -21.81 17.92 -31.89
C GLY A 117 -20.68 17.41 -32.80
N ARG A 118 -19.61 18.21 -33.00
CA ARG A 118 -18.47 17.85 -33.86
C ARG A 118 -17.36 17.13 -33.10
N THR A 119 -17.13 17.47 -31.83
CA THR A 119 -15.96 17.00 -31.08
C THR A 119 -16.29 15.89 -30.08
N LEU A 120 -17.49 15.86 -29.52
CA LEU A 120 -17.83 14.98 -28.41
C LEU A 120 -17.68 13.50 -28.76
N ALA A 121 -18.24 13.08 -29.91
CA ALA A 121 -18.14 11.68 -30.34
C ALA A 121 -16.69 11.24 -30.53
N ARG A 122 -15.86 12.10 -31.15
CA ARG A 122 -14.45 11.80 -31.38
C ARG A 122 -13.66 11.76 -30.07
N GLN A 123 -13.89 12.72 -29.17
CA GLN A 123 -13.27 12.74 -27.84
C GLN A 123 -13.66 11.51 -27.01
N TRP A 124 -14.92 11.08 -27.11
CA TRP A 124 -15.41 9.89 -26.42
C TRP A 124 -14.72 8.63 -26.92
N VAL A 125 -14.59 8.48 -28.24
CA VAL A 125 -13.85 7.35 -28.83
C VAL A 125 -12.40 7.35 -28.40
N THR A 126 -11.70 8.49 -28.50
CA THR A 126 -10.29 8.59 -28.08
C THR A 126 -10.10 8.30 -26.59
N ASN A 127 -11.03 8.75 -25.73
CA ASN A 127 -10.96 8.46 -24.30
C ASN A 127 -11.18 6.97 -24.03
N ASN A 128 -12.15 6.33 -24.69
CA ASN A 128 -12.36 4.90 -24.55
C ASN A 128 -11.16 4.07 -25.03
N GLU A 129 -10.56 4.44 -26.16
CA GLU A 129 -9.32 3.80 -26.66
C GLU A 129 -8.19 3.94 -25.65
N TYR A 130 -8.00 5.13 -25.07
CA TYR A 130 -7.02 5.36 -24.03
C TYR A 130 -7.29 4.49 -22.79
N MET A 131 -8.53 4.46 -22.30
CA MET A 131 -8.91 3.66 -21.13
C MET A 131 -8.72 2.15 -21.38
N ASN A 132 -9.04 1.67 -22.59
CA ASN A 132 -8.76 0.29 -22.97
C ASN A 132 -7.26 -0.01 -22.96
N GLY A 133 -6.43 0.87 -23.53
CA GLY A 133 -4.98 0.70 -23.50
C GLY A 133 -4.40 0.70 -22.08
N VAL A 134 -4.94 1.52 -21.17
CA VAL A 134 -4.54 1.50 -19.75
C VAL A 134 -4.95 0.18 -19.09
N CYS A 135 -6.16 -0.31 -19.34
CA CYS A 135 -6.63 -1.60 -18.82
C CYS A 135 -5.77 -2.76 -19.31
N ASP A 136 -5.39 -2.77 -20.60
CA ASP A 136 -4.55 -3.82 -21.17
C ASP A 136 -3.13 -3.80 -20.58
N ALA A 137 -2.54 -2.62 -20.42
CA ALA A 137 -1.23 -2.47 -19.77
C ALA A 137 -1.25 -2.93 -18.30
N LEU A 138 -2.32 -2.61 -17.55
CA LEU A 138 -2.48 -3.08 -16.18
C LEU A 138 -2.63 -4.60 -16.11
N ARG A 139 -3.37 -5.19 -17.06
CA ARG A 139 -3.52 -6.65 -17.15
C ARG A 139 -2.18 -7.32 -17.45
N GLU A 140 -1.39 -6.77 -18.37
CA GLU A 140 -0.05 -7.28 -18.67
C GLU A 140 0.88 -7.23 -17.45
N ILE A 141 0.86 -6.12 -16.70
CA ILE A 141 1.63 -5.99 -15.46
C ILE A 141 1.18 -7.05 -14.44
N SER A 142 -0.13 -7.18 -14.23
CA SER A 142 -0.71 -8.17 -13.31
C SER A 142 -0.28 -9.59 -13.67
N ASP A 143 -0.37 -9.96 -14.96
CA ASP A 143 0.03 -11.27 -15.45
C ASP A 143 1.54 -11.50 -15.28
N SER A 144 2.37 -10.47 -15.47
CA SER A 144 3.81 -10.57 -15.24
C SER A 144 4.15 -10.79 -13.76
N GLN A 145 3.46 -10.08 -12.85
CA GLN A 145 3.67 -10.20 -11.42
C GLN A 145 3.23 -11.57 -10.91
N GLU A 146 2.09 -12.08 -11.40
CA GLU A 146 1.61 -13.42 -11.08
C GLU A 146 2.61 -14.50 -11.50
N ARG A 147 3.15 -14.41 -12.73
CA ARG A 147 4.22 -15.34 -13.18
C ARG A 147 5.46 -15.25 -12.30
N ASN A 148 5.90 -14.04 -11.95
CA ASN A 148 7.06 -13.85 -11.08
C ASN A 148 6.83 -14.45 -9.69
N ILE A 149 5.63 -14.28 -9.11
CA ILE A 149 5.26 -14.89 -7.83
C ILE A 149 5.31 -16.42 -7.95
N GLN A 150 4.71 -16.99 -8.99
CA GLN A 150 4.72 -18.44 -9.21
C GLN A 150 6.13 -19.00 -9.38
N ASP A 151 7.01 -18.28 -10.08
CA ASP A 151 8.40 -18.71 -10.27
C ASP A 151 9.21 -18.62 -8.97
N LEU A 152 9.01 -17.57 -8.18
CA LEU A 152 9.59 -17.46 -6.84
C LEU A 152 9.08 -18.56 -5.91
N GLU A 153 7.80 -18.92 -6.03
CA GLU A 153 7.21 -19.96 -5.20
C GLU A 153 7.76 -21.34 -5.54
N LYS A 154 7.88 -21.68 -6.83
CA LYS A 154 8.55 -22.90 -7.28
C LYS A 154 10.01 -22.95 -6.83
N HIS A 155 10.70 -21.82 -6.90
CA HIS A 155 12.08 -21.73 -6.44
C HIS A 155 12.18 -21.94 -4.92
N ARG A 156 11.27 -21.36 -4.13
CA ARG A 156 11.17 -21.61 -2.69
C ARG A 156 10.90 -23.09 -2.42
N GLU A 157 9.93 -23.70 -3.09
CA GLU A 157 9.60 -25.13 -2.93
C GLU A 157 10.83 -26.01 -3.20
N LEU A 158 11.59 -25.73 -4.27
CA LEU A 158 12.80 -26.47 -4.61
C LEU A 158 13.85 -26.39 -3.50
N ILE A 159 14.17 -25.17 -3.03
CA ILE A 159 15.14 -24.96 -1.95
C ILE A 159 14.71 -25.69 -0.68
N GLN A 160 13.42 -25.63 -0.34
CA GLN A 160 12.91 -26.28 0.87
C GLN A 160 12.97 -27.82 0.74
N SER A 161 12.69 -28.36 -0.44
CA SER A 161 12.81 -29.80 -0.69
C SER A 161 14.26 -30.31 -0.62
N GLU A 162 15.24 -29.49 -1.03
CA GLU A 162 16.66 -29.78 -0.89
C GLU A 162 17.08 -29.73 0.58
N ALA A 163 16.71 -28.66 1.29
CA ALA A 163 16.95 -28.51 2.72
C ALA A 163 16.34 -29.66 3.54
N GLN A 164 15.15 -30.16 3.16
CA GLN A 164 14.52 -31.31 3.81
C GLN A 164 15.38 -32.57 3.71
N ARG A 165 15.99 -32.83 2.55
CA ARG A 165 16.88 -34.00 2.35
C ARG A 165 18.14 -33.86 3.20
N ASP A 166 18.71 -32.67 3.24
CA ASP A 166 19.90 -32.40 4.05
C ASP A 166 19.60 -32.53 5.54
N LEU A 167 18.45 -32.02 6.00
CA LEU A 167 18.01 -32.17 7.39
C LEU A 167 17.81 -33.63 7.77
N ALA A 168 17.14 -34.42 6.91
CA ALA A 168 16.94 -35.86 7.15
C ALA A 168 18.28 -36.61 7.23
N TYR A 169 19.22 -36.32 6.32
CA TYR A 169 20.56 -36.90 6.35
C TYR A 169 21.32 -36.55 7.64
N MET A 170 21.24 -35.30 8.07
CA MET A 170 21.88 -34.84 9.31
C MET A 170 21.24 -35.46 10.55
N GLU A 171 19.91 -35.64 10.55
CA GLU A 171 19.17 -36.31 11.63
C GLU A 171 19.59 -37.78 11.77
N ASP A 172 19.67 -38.52 10.67
CA ASP A 172 20.09 -39.93 10.69
C ASP A 172 21.54 -40.07 11.18
N ARG A 173 22.45 -39.23 10.67
CA ARG A 173 23.85 -39.20 11.13
C ARG A 173 23.95 -38.85 12.62
N TRP A 174 23.11 -37.92 13.09
CA TRP A 174 23.05 -37.55 14.50
C TRP A 174 22.56 -38.71 15.37
N LYS A 175 21.51 -39.41 14.94
CA LYS A 175 21.01 -40.63 15.60
C LYS A 175 22.07 -41.72 15.67
N GLU A 176 22.77 -42.00 14.58
CA GLU A 176 23.86 -42.98 14.55
C GLU A 176 25.00 -42.60 15.51
N THR A 177 25.36 -41.32 15.56
CA THR A 177 26.42 -40.83 16.45
C THR A 177 25.99 -40.95 17.91
N LEU A 178 24.73 -40.63 18.22
CA LEU A 178 24.13 -40.84 19.54
C LEU A 178 24.18 -42.30 19.95
N LEU A 179 23.74 -43.22 19.09
CA LEU A 179 23.77 -44.66 19.35
C LEU A 179 25.20 -45.12 19.61
N ARG A 180 26.16 -44.75 18.76
CA ARG A 180 27.58 -45.10 18.98
C ARG A 180 28.15 -44.56 20.30
N ASN A 181 27.75 -43.35 20.70
CA ASN A 181 28.19 -42.78 21.96
C ASN A 181 27.58 -43.51 23.17
N VAL A 182 26.31 -43.91 23.07
CA VAL A 182 25.63 -44.72 24.09
C VAL A 182 26.27 -46.12 24.18
N GLU A 183 26.52 -46.79 23.06
CA GLU A 183 27.20 -48.08 23.01
C GLU A 183 28.60 -48.01 23.67
N ARG A 184 29.40 -47.00 23.33
CA ARG A 184 30.72 -46.79 23.98
C ARG A 184 30.60 -46.53 25.48
N ALA A 185 29.59 -45.78 25.92
CA ALA A 185 29.35 -45.52 27.34
C ALA A 185 28.95 -46.80 28.09
N LEU A 186 28.18 -47.68 27.46
CA LEU A 186 27.80 -48.98 28.02
C LEU A 186 28.98 -49.96 28.08
N ASP A 187 29.78 -50.04 27.03
CA ASP A 187 30.97 -50.91 26.98
C ASP A 187 32.03 -50.49 28.01
N SER A 188 32.23 -49.18 28.20
CA SER A 188 33.13 -48.66 29.23
C SER A 188 32.62 -48.84 30.66
N ALA A 189 31.29 -48.91 30.87
CA ALA A 189 30.68 -49.24 32.15
C ALA A 189 30.67 -50.76 32.43
N GLY A 190 30.63 -51.61 31.40
CA GLY A 190 30.64 -53.07 31.50
C GLY A 190 32.02 -53.73 31.50
N GLY A 191 33.05 -53.06 30.97
CA GLY A 191 34.43 -53.57 30.88
C GLY A 191 35.28 -53.41 32.16
N GLY A 192 34.67 -53.04 33.28
CA GLY A 192 35.31 -52.90 34.59
C GLY A 192 34.95 -54.05 35.55
N ILE A 193 35.27 -55.29 35.19
CA ILE A 193 35.39 -56.43 36.11
C ILE A 193 36.69 -57.17 35.79
#